data_AF-A0A433PE19-F1
#
_entry.id   AF-A0A433PE19-F1
#
_cell.length_a   1.000
_cell.length_b   1.000
_cell.length_c   1.000
_cell.angle_alpha   90.00
_cell.angle_beta   90.00
_cell.angle_gamma   90.00
#
_symmetry.space_group_name_H-M   'P 1'
#
loop_
_entity.id
_entity.type
_entity.pdbx_description
1 polymer ?
#
loop_
_entity_poly.entity_id
_entity_poly.type
_entity_poly.pdbx_seq_one_letter_code
_entity_poly.pdbx_strand_id
1 'polypeptide(L)'
;MDADNDIDIDATDVPEDFKLVNRRQFMASGNTKYMLPIDIEERNRSDYQHYVLRLLEKLMPLILLTTMATDSYILHGNFNAPIEENLAGGIKVLEVGCGSGIWTLEMARDYPASTFVGCDIANVLPTTDISDNCTFINANTLEGLPFPDGTFDYCYQRFMVGNI
;
A
#
# COMPACT_ATOMS: atom_id res chain seq x y z
N MET A 1 15.31 -26.37 22.38
CA MET A 1 14.28 -27.21 21.75
C MET A 1 12.97 -26.69 22.28
N ASP A 2 12.50 -25.60 21.71
CA ASP A 2 11.19 -25.05 22.01
C ASP A 2 10.37 -25.28 20.76
N ALA A 3 9.26 -25.98 20.96
CA ALA A 3 8.46 -26.59 19.92
C ALA A 3 7.90 -25.52 18.97
N ASP A 4 8.04 -25.79 17.67
CA ASP A 4 7.19 -25.25 16.64
C ASP A 4 5.73 -25.53 17.04
N ASN A 5 5.06 -24.53 17.62
CA ASN A 5 3.60 -24.47 17.58
C ASN A 5 3.23 -24.03 16.16
N ASP A 6 3.45 -24.92 15.19
CA ASP A 6 2.79 -24.87 13.90
C ASP A 6 1.29 -24.98 14.20
N ILE A 7 0.60 -23.83 14.18
CA ILE A 7 -0.85 -23.81 14.12
C ILE A 7 -1.18 -24.35 12.73
N ASP A 8 -1.43 -25.66 12.64
CA ASP A 8 -1.97 -26.30 11.45
C ASP A 8 -3.33 -25.66 11.17
N ILE A 9 -3.35 -24.71 10.24
CA ILE A 9 -4.58 -24.09 9.74
C ILE A 9 -5.26 -25.18 8.92
N ASP A 10 -6.30 -25.80 9.48
CA ASP A 10 -7.08 -26.80 8.75
C ASP A 10 -7.68 -26.15 7.50
N ALA A 11 -7.71 -26.88 6.38
CA ALA A 11 -8.21 -26.37 5.11
C ALA A 11 -9.70 -25.95 5.18
N THR A 12 -10.39 -26.35 6.26
CA THR A 12 -11.78 -26.01 6.56
C THR A 12 -11.97 -24.61 7.15
N ASP A 13 -10.90 -23.94 7.61
CA ASP A 13 -10.94 -22.59 8.21
C ASP A 13 -10.62 -21.46 7.20
N VAL A 14 -10.47 -21.79 5.92
CA VAL A 14 -10.11 -20.82 4.87
C VAL A 14 -11.39 -20.18 4.32
N PRO A 15 -11.55 -18.84 4.43
CA PRO A 15 -12.68 -18.13 3.82
C PRO A 15 -12.82 -18.43 2.31
N GLU A 16 -14.05 -18.43 1.79
CA GLU A 16 -14.35 -18.80 0.38
C GLU A 16 -13.55 -18.01 -0.66
N ASP A 17 -13.13 -16.79 -0.33
CA ASP A 17 -12.35 -15.92 -1.20
C ASP A 17 -10.87 -16.34 -1.32
N PHE A 18 -10.42 -17.32 -0.54
CA PHE A 18 -9.01 -17.69 -0.41
C PHE A 18 -8.74 -19.17 -0.69
N LYS A 19 -7.54 -19.46 -1.19
CA LYS A 19 -7.01 -20.81 -1.41
C LYS A 19 -5.67 -20.98 -0.71
N LEU A 20 -5.42 -22.15 -0.16
CA LEU A 20 -4.12 -22.50 0.41
C LEU A 20 -3.22 -23.17 -0.64
N VAL A 21 -2.00 -22.66 -0.80
CA VAL A 21 -0.95 -23.30 -1.59
C VAL A 21 0.33 -23.29 -0.76
N ASN A 22 0.88 -24.46 -0.44
CA ASN A 22 2.11 -24.58 0.36
C ASN A 22 2.08 -23.78 1.68
N ARG A 23 0.97 -23.87 2.44
CA ARG A 23 0.73 -23.13 3.71
C ARG A 23 0.61 -21.60 3.57
N ARG A 24 0.61 -21.06 2.35
CA ARG A 24 0.39 -19.64 2.07
C ARG A 24 -1.03 -19.43 1.54
N GLN A 25 -1.65 -18.31 1.92
CA GLN A 25 -3.00 -17.96 1.47
C GLN A 25 -2.92 -17.15 0.18
N PHE A 26 -3.74 -17.47 -0.81
CA PHE A 26 -3.86 -16.75 -2.09
C PHE A 26 -5.32 -16.48 -2.41
N MET A 27 -5.60 -15.61 -3.37
CA MET A 27 -6.96 -15.42 -3.87
C MET A 27 -7.49 -16.72 -4.53
N ALA A 28 -8.70 -17.13 -4.16
CA ALA A 28 -9.42 -18.26 -4.77
C ALA A 28 -10.14 -17.87 -6.06
N SER A 29 -10.68 -16.65 -6.12
CA SER A 29 -11.48 -16.14 -7.23
C SER A 29 -11.18 -14.65 -7.52
N GLY A 30 -11.84 -14.07 -8.53
CA GLY A 30 -11.57 -12.70 -8.99
C GLY A 30 -10.44 -12.67 -10.01
N ASN A 31 -9.22 -12.35 -9.57
CA ASN A 31 -8.07 -12.22 -10.46
C ASN A 31 -7.04 -13.32 -10.28
N THR A 32 -7.10 -14.31 -11.17
CA THR A 32 -6.17 -15.46 -11.17
C THR A 32 -4.74 -15.09 -11.55
N LYS A 33 -4.46 -13.83 -11.93
CA LYS A 33 -3.11 -13.31 -12.23
C LYS A 33 -2.43 -12.66 -11.03
N TYR A 34 -3.15 -12.40 -9.93
CA TYR A 34 -2.54 -12.01 -8.67
C TYR A 34 -1.79 -13.22 -8.09
N MET A 35 -0.46 -13.20 -8.22
CA MET A 35 0.39 -14.36 -7.93
C MET A 35 0.96 -14.35 -6.52
N LEU A 36 0.81 -13.26 -5.77
CA LEU A 36 1.37 -13.15 -4.43
C LEU A 36 0.43 -13.77 -3.38
N PRO A 37 0.99 -14.25 -2.27
CA PRO A 37 0.17 -14.59 -1.11
C PRO A 37 -0.54 -13.34 -0.57
N ILE A 38 -1.48 -13.52 0.35
CA ILE A 38 -2.27 -12.44 0.98
C ILE A 38 -2.31 -12.59 2.51
N ASP A 39 -1.57 -13.55 3.04
CA ASP A 39 -1.42 -13.81 4.46
C ASP A 39 -0.66 -12.69 5.19
N ILE A 40 -0.64 -12.79 6.53
CA ILE A 40 0.05 -11.83 7.39
C ILE A 40 1.55 -11.75 7.07
N GLU A 41 2.17 -12.85 6.65
CA GLU A 41 3.58 -12.88 6.28
C GLU A 41 3.85 -11.99 5.06
N GLU A 42 3.01 -12.08 4.03
CA GLU A 42 3.13 -11.21 2.86
C GLU A 42 2.86 -9.74 3.19
N ARG A 43 1.86 -9.46 4.04
CA ARG A 43 1.61 -8.09 4.50
C ARG A 43 2.81 -7.52 5.24
N ASN A 44 3.40 -8.27 6.17
CA ASN A 44 4.62 -7.86 6.86
C ASN A 44 5.77 -7.63 5.87
N ARG A 45 5.93 -8.51 4.86
CA ARG A 45 6.95 -8.36 3.82
C ARG A 45 6.78 -7.05 3.05
N SER A 46 5.54 -6.66 2.74
CA SER A 46 5.20 -5.38 2.10
C SER A 46 5.50 -4.18 3.01
N ASP A 47 5.15 -4.25 4.29
CA ASP A 47 5.45 -3.21 5.28
C ASP A 47 6.96 -3.02 5.47
N TYR A 48 7.73 -4.10 5.55
CA TYR A 48 9.19 -4.01 5.59
C TYR A 48 9.77 -3.34 4.34
N GLN A 49 9.26 -3.68 3.15
CA GLN A 49 9.70 -3.01 1.92
C GLN A 49 9.40 -1.51 1.95
N HIS A 50 8.23 -1.12 2.44
CA HIS A 50 7.87 0.28 2.61
C HIS A 50 8.86 1.01 3.53
N TYR A 51 9.14 0.46 4.71
CA TYR A 51 10.06 1.10 5.66
C TYR A 51 11.49 1.15 5.15
N VAL A 52 11.96 0.10 4.48
CA VAL A 52 13.30 0.07 3.85
C VAL A 52 13.39 1.13 2.76
N LEU A 53 12.39 1.23 1.87
CA LEU A 53 12.39 2.22 0.80
C LEU A 53 12.40 3.64 1.39
N ARG A 54 11.53 3.92 2.36
CA ARG A 54 11.46 5.22 3.02
C ARG A 54 12.79 5.59 3.68
N LEU A 55 13.46 4.62 4.32
CA LEU A 55 14.78 4.82 4.92
C LEU A 55 15.84 5.10 3.85
N LEU A 56 15.88 4.31 2.78
CA LEU A 56 16.83 4.51 1.68
C LEU A 56 16.64 5.88 1.04
N GLU A 57 15.40 6.29 0.77
CA GLU A 57 15.07 7.60 0.22
C GLU A 57 15.52 8.74 1.15
N LYS A 58 15.33 8.61 2.47
CA LYS A 58 15.83 9.59 3.44
C LYS A 58 17.36 9.63 3.56
N LEU A 59 18.05 8.51 3.32
CA LEU A 59 19.51 8.41 3.42
C LEU A 59 20.25 8.72 2.11
N MET A 60 19.63 8.56 0.94
CA MET A 60 20.21 8.90 -0.36
C MET A 60 20.76 10.34 -0.47
N PRO A 61 20.09 11.40 0.03
CA PRO A 61 20.66 12.75 -0.03
C PRO A 61 21.93 12.92 0.82
N LEU A 62 22.16 12.05 1.82
CA LEU A 62 23.39 12.08 2.63
C LEU A 62 24.60 11.48 1.90
N ILE A 63 24.37 10.59 0.92
CA ILE A 63 25.43 9.97 0.10
C ILE A 63 25.78 10.86 -1.09
N LEU A 64 24.82 11.64 -1.60
CA LEU A 64 24.98 12.55 -2.73
C LEU A 64 25.34 13.98 -2.28
N LEU A 65 26.46 14.15 -1.57
CA LEU A 65 26.96 15.45 -1.09
C LEU A 65 27.35 16.45 -2.21
N THR A 66 27.18 16.12 -3.50
CA THR A 66 27.89 16.80 -4.62
C THR A 66 27.03 17.54 -5.64
N THR A 67 25.71 17.57 -5.57
CA THR A 67 24.92 18.41 -6.50
C THR A 67 24.43 19.67 -5.80
N MET A 68 25.25 20.72 -5.90
CA MET A 68 24.90 22.10 -5.58
C MET A 68 23.63 22.52 -6.33
N ALA A 69 22.73 23.20 -5.62
CA ALA A 69 21.43 23.75 -6.05
C ALA A 69 20.28 22.74 -6.13
N THR A 70 19.53 22.62 -5.03
CA THR A 70 18.06 22.45 -5.06
C THR A 70 17.49 22.66 -3.66
N ASP A 71 16.90 23.83 -3.40
CA ASP A 71 16.06 24.10 -2.23
C ASP A 71 14.72 23.30 -2.25
N SER A 72 14.60 22.25 -3.07
CA SER A 72 13.32 21.63 -3.46
C SER A 72 13.43 20.14 -3.81
N TYR A 73 14.30 19.37 -3.15
CA TYR A 73 14.18 17.91 -3.11
C TYR A 73 14.18 17.47 -1.65
N ILE A 74 13.12 17.79 -0.93
CA ILE A 74 12.79 17.00 0.25
C ILE A 74 12.32 15.66 -0.32
N LEU A 75 13.21 14.67 -0.35
CA LEU A 75 12.81 13.28 -0.52
C LEU A 75 12.04 12.93 0.75
N HIS A 76 10.73 13.16 0.76
CA HIS A 76 9.87 12.90 1.92
C HIS A 76 9.85 11.39 2.27
N GLY A 77 10.36 10.54 1.37
CA GLY A 77 10.47 9.09 1.55
C GLY A 77 9.22 8.33 1.12
N ASN A 78 8.12 9.05 0.87
CA ASN A 78 6.82 8.50 0.53
C ASN A 78 6.37 8.88 -0.88
N PHE A 79 6.79 10.03 -1.43
CA PHE A 79 6.48 10.47 -2.79
C PHE A 79 7.58 11.40 -3.30
N ASN A 80 7.70 11.50 -4.63
CA ASN A 80 8.71 12.33 -5.32
C ASN A 80 8.08 13.45 -6.17
N ALA A 81 6.75 13.52 -6.26
CA ALA A 81 6.06 14.56 -6.99
C ALA A 81 6.09 15.88 -6.17
N PRO A 82 6.19 17.05 -6.82
CA PRO A 82 6.23 18.35 -6.14
C PRO A 82 4.83 18.80 -5.71
N ILE A 83 4.21 18.05 -4.80
CA ILE A 83 2.80 18.21 -4.38
C ILE A 83 2.66 18.50 -2.88
N GLU A 84 3.76 18.79 -2.19
CA GLU A 84 3.77 19.00 -0.72
C GLU A 84 2.78 20.09 -0.29
N GLU A 85 2.81 21.24 -0.98
CA GLU A 85 1.91 22.35 -0.70
C GLU A 85 0.45 21.97 -0.99
N ASN A 86 0.20 21.16 -2.02
CA ASN A 86 -1.14 20.65 -2.34
C ASN A 86 -1.63 19.70 -1.25
N LEU A 87 -0.79 18.77 -0.79
CA LEU A 87 -1.10 17.84 0.29
C LEU A 87 -1.40 18.58 1.60
N ALA A 88 -0.61 19.60 1.93
CA ALA A 88 -0.85 20.47 3.07
C ALA A 88 -2.10 21.34 2.91
N GLY A 89 -2.42 21.75 1.68
CA GLY A 89 -3.59 22.55 1.32
C GLY A 89 -4.92 21.78 1.26
N GLY A 90 -4.85 20.45 1.19
CA GLY A 90 -6.01 19.56 1.16
C GLY A 90 -6.44 19.18 -0.25
N ILE A 91 -6.00 18.01 -0.70
CA ILE A 91 -6.36 17.40 -1.98
C ILE A 91 -6.95 15.99 -1.80
N LYS A 92 -7.47 15.42 -2.88
CA LYS A 92 -7.91 14.02 -2.94
C LYS A 92 -6.83 13.15 -3.57
N VAL A 93 -6.40 12.13 -2.82
CA VAL A 93 -5.32 11.23 -3.20
C VAL A 93 -5.81 9.80 -3.31
N LEU A 94 -5.43 9.11 -4.38
CA LEU A 94 -5.67 7.69 -4.58
C LEU A 94 -4.35 6.91 -4.54
N GLU A 95 -4.25 5.87 -3.70
CA GLU A 95 -3.25 4.81 -3.83
C GLU A 95 -3.85 3.61 -4.55
N VAL A 96 -3.25 3.23 -5.68
CA VAL A 96 -3.65 2.05 -6.46
C VAL A 96 -2.75 0.87 -6.14
N GLY A 97 -3.36 -0.27 -5.79
CA GLY A 97 -2.66 -1.46 -5.33
C GLY A 97 -2.06 -1.25 -3.94
N CYS A 98 -2.87 -0.77 -3.00
CA CYS A 98 -2.39 -0.32 -1.69
C CYS A 98 -1.86 -1.46 -0.80
N GLY A 99 -2.16 -2.73 -1.11
CA GLY A 99 -1.74 -3.89 -0.33
C GLY A 99 -2.16 -3.78 1.13
N SER A 100 -1.18 -3.73 2.05
CA SER A 100 -1.42 -3.52 3.49
C SER A 100 -1.99 -2.14 3.83
N GLY A 101 -1.99 -1.19 2.89
CA GLY A 101 -2.45 0.18 3.09
C GLY A 101 -1.50 1.07 3.89
N ILE A 102 -0.30 0.58 4.25
CA ILE A 102 0.61 1.29 5.14
C ILE A 102 0.99 2.69 4.63
N TRP A 103 1.19 2.85 3.32
CA TRP A 103 1.50 4.15 2.73
C TRP A 103 0.31 5.11 2.85
N THR A 104 -0.89 4.68 2.45
CA THR A 104 -2.12 5.47 2.59
C THR A 104 -2.31 5.92 4.05
N LEU A 105 -2.13 5.02 5.01
CA LEU A 105 -2.27 5.32 6.44
C LEU A 105 -1.25 6.36 6.93
N GLU A 106 0.02 6.24 6.54
CA GLU A 106 1.03 7.23 6.91
C GLU A 106 0.76 8.60 6.28
N MET A 107 0.45 8.62 4.98
CA MET A 107 0.14 9.88 4.29
C MET A 107 -1.09 10.57 4.87
N ALA A 108 -2.12 9.82 5.25
CA ALA A 108 -3.30 10.37 5.92
C ALA A 108 -2.97 11.01 7.28
N ARG A 109 -2.01 10.45 8.03
CA ARG A 109 -1.54 10.99 9.30
C ARG A 109 -0.68 12.24 9.12
N ASP A 110 0.20 12.24 8.12
CA ASP A 110 1.12 13.35 7.85
C ASP A 110 0.39 14.55 7.24
N TYR A 111 -0.68 14.33 6.45
CA TYR A 111 -1.44 15.37 5.76
C TYR A 111 -2.93 15.34 6.10
N PRO A 112 -3.33 15.75 7.33
CA PRO A 112 -4.71 15.64 7.80
C PRO A 112 -5.72 16.52 7.04
N ALA A 113 -5.26 17.52 6.28
CA ALA A 113 -6.11 18.34 5.42
C ALA A 113 -6.52 17.64 4.12
N SER A 114 -5.74 16.66 3.68
CA SER A 114 -6.00 15.87 2.47
C SER A 114 -6.83 14.63 2.78
N THR A 115 -7.51 14.11 1.77
CA THR A 115 -8.26 12.85 1.87
C THR A 115 -7.59 11.77 1.05
N PHE A 116 -7.52 10.57 1.60
CA PHE A 116 -6.78 9.45 1.04
C PHE A 116 -7.70 8.26 0.84
N VAL A 117 -7.58 7.64 -0.33
CA VAL A 117 -8.28 6.43 -0.70
C VAL A 117 -7.26 5.40 -1.13
N GLY A 118 -7.19 4.26 -0.44
CA GLY A 118 -6.44 3.11 -0.91
C GLY A 118 -7.36 2.11 -1.60
N CYS A 119 -6.96 1.60 -2.78
CA CYS A 119 -7.66 0.49 -3.42
C CYS A 119 -6.74 -0.69 -3.70
N ASP A 120 -7.22 -1.90 -3.46
CA ASP A 120 -6.55 -3.14 -3.84
C ASP A 120 -7.58 -4.18 -4.28
N ILE A 121 -7.13 -5.13 -5.10
CA ILE A 121 -7.94 -6.25 -5.54
C ILE A 121 -8.02 -7.35 -4.49
N ALA A 122 -6.99 -7.49 -3.66
CA ALA A 122 -6.99 -8.40 -2.53
C ALA A 122 -7.85 -7.81 -1.39
N ASN A 123 -8.80 -8.58 -0.90
CA ASN A 123 -9.68 -8.17 0.19
C ASN A 123 -9.00 -8.35 1.58
N VAL A 124 -7.83 -7.74 1.76
CA VAL A 124 -7.02 -7.77 2.99
C VAL A 124 -6.72 -6.37 3.53
N LEU A 125 -7.62 -5.44 3.23
CA LEU A 125 -7.51 -4.02 3.52
C LEU A 125 -7.55 -3.74 5.03
N PRO A 126 -6.92 -2.64 5.50
CA PRO A 126 -7.00 -2.23 6.90
C PRO A 126 -8.44 -2.04 7.37
N THR A 127 -8.73 -2.48 8.60
CA THR A 127 -10.04 -2.31 9.26
C THR A 127 -9.94 -1.60 10.61
N THR A 128 -8.74 -1.32 11.11
CA THR A 128 -8.47 -0.68 12.41
C THR A 128 -7.46 0.45 12.24
N ASP A 129 -7.44 1.39 13.19
CA ASP A 129 -6.49 2.51 13.24
C ASP A 129 -6.46 3.39 11.97
N ILE A 130 -7.61 3.49 11.31
CA ILE A 130 -7.85 4.30 10.11
C ILE A 130 -8.22 5.72 10.55
N SER A 131 -7.50 6.71 10.05
CA SER A 131 -7.80 8.12 10.28
C SER A 131 -9.10 8.55 9.55
N ASP A 132 -9.79 9.56 10.08
CA ASP A 132 -11.06 10.06 9.51
C ASP A 132 -10.96 10.52 8.04
N ASN A 133 -9.76 10.92 7.61
CA ASN A 133 -9.46 11.34 6.24
C ASN A 133 -8.96 10.20 5.34
N CYS A 134 -9.08 8.94 5.77
CA CYS A 134 -8.57 7.77 5.07
C CYS A 134 -9.69 6.74 4.86
N THR A 135 -9.77 6.18 3.66
CA THR A 135 -10.72 5.09 3.34
C THR A 135 -10.06 4.03 2.47
N PHE A 136 -10.54 2.79 2.56
CA PHE A 136 -10.07 1.68 1.74
C PHE A 136 -11.23 1.05 0.99
N ILE A 137 -11.00 0.68 -0.26
CA ILE A 137 -11.98 0.01 -1.10
C ILE A 137 -11.37 -1.20 -1.81
N ASN A 138 -12.16 -2.27 -1.93
CA ASN A 138 -11.79 -3.38 -2.80
C ASN A 138 -12.16 -3.02 -4.24
N ALA A 139 -11.19 -3.04 -5.16
CA ALA A 139 -11.43 -2.71 -6.56
C ALA A 139 -10.44 -3.42 -7.49
N ASN A 140 -10.95 -3.87 -8.63
CA ASN A 140 -10.13 -4.38 -9.73
C ASN A 140 -9.86 -3.25 -10.72
N THR A 141 -8.61 -2.79 -10.80
CA THR A 141 -8.20 -1.70 -11.69
C THR A 141 -8.40 -2.03 -13.19
N LEU A 142 -8.46 -3.31 -13.55
CA LEU A 142 -8.74 -3.76 -14.91
C LEU A 142 -10.22 -3.66 -15.30
N GLU A 143 -11.12 -3.56 -14.31
CA GLU A 143 -12.57 -3.36 -14.51
C GLU A 143 -12.97 -1.88 -14.42
N GLY A 144 -11.99 -1.01 -14.17
CA GLY A 144 -12.20 0.40 -13.87
C GLY A 144 -12.38 0.65 -12.37
N LEU A 145 -12.13 1.89 -11.96
CA LEU A 145 -12.26 2.30 -10.57
C LEU A 145 -13.69 2.80 -10.31
N PRO A 146 -14.25 2.58 -9.10
CA PRO A 146 -15.62 2.99 -8.76
C PRO A 146 -15.71 4.49 -8.41
N PHE A 147 -15.06 5.34 -9.21
CA PHE A 147 -15.04 6.79 -9.03
C PHE A 147 -15.33 7.50 -10.35
N PRO A 148 -16.01 8.65 -10.34
CA PRO A 148 -16.12 9.50 -11.51
C PRO A 148 -14.74 9.96 -12.03
N ASP A 149 -14.66 10.22 -13.33
CA ASP A 149 -13.47 10.83 -13.93
C ASP A 149 -13.13 12.17 -13.26
N GLY A 150 -11.84 12.43 -13.05
CA GLY A 150 -11.37 13.67 -12.42
C GLY A 150 -11.61 13.75 -10.90
N THR A 151 -11.88 12.63 -10.23
CA THR A 151 -12.11 12.60 -8.78
C THR A 151 -10.86 12.92 -7.95
N PHE A 152 -9.68 12.50 -8.40
CA PHE A 152 -8.43 12.61 -7.64
C PHE A 152 -7.48 13.62 -8.26
N ASP A 153 -6.87 14.44 -7.41
CA ASP A 153 -5.86 15.42 -7.80
C ASP A 153 -4.47 14.76 -7.94
N TYR A 154 -4.26 13.66 -7.20
CA TYR A 154 -3.02 12.89 -7.24
C TYR A 154 -3.29 11.38 -7.14
N CYS A 155 -2.65 10.61 -8.01
CA CYS A 155 -2.65 9.16 -7.97
C CYS A 155 -1.24 8.65 -7.69
N TYR A 156 -1.11 7.77 -6.70
CA TYR A 156 0.12 7.11 -6.30
C TYR A 156 0.06 5.62 -6.59
N GLN A 157 1.19 5.07 -7.05
CA GLN A 157 1.34 3.65 -7.30
C GLN A 157 2.80 3.26 -7.15
N ARG A 158 3.08 2.15 -6.47
CA ARG A 158 4.41 1.54 -6.41
C ARG A 158 4.32 0.02 -6.43
N PHE A 159 5.34 -0.64 -6.98
CA PHE A 159 5.49 -2.09 -6.98
C PHE A 159 4.28 -2.91 -7.51
N MET A 160 3.57 -2.39 -8.51
CA MET A 160 2.47 -3.11 -9.21
C MET A 160 2.94 -4.22 -10.17
N VAL A 161 4.09 -4.84 -9.90
CA VAL A 161 4.58 -5.97 -10.71
C VAL A 161 3.98 -7.26 -10.17
N GLY A 162 3.06 -7.88 -10.92
CA GLY A 162 2.39 -9.13 -10.52
C GLY A 162 1.15 -8.96 -9.63
N ASN A 163 0.73 -7.70 -9.39
CA ASN A 163 -0.46 -7.31 -8.61
C ASN A 163 -1.62 -6.83 -9.52
N ILE A 164 -1.61 -7.23 -10.79
CA ILE A 164 -2.59 -6.89 -11.85
C ILE A 164 -3.28 -8.14 -12.35
#